data_AF-A0A4Y2QIM5-F1
#
_entry.id   AF-A0A4Y2QIM5-F1
#
_cell.length_a   1.000
_cell.length_b   1.000
_cell.length_c   1.000
_cell.angle_alpha   90.00
_cell.angle_beta   90.00
_cell.angle_gamma   90.00
#
_symmetry.space_group_name_H-M   'P 1'
#
loop_
_entity.id
_entity.type
_entity.pdbx_description
1 polymer ?
#
loop_
_entity_poly.entity_id
_entity_poly.type
_entity_poly.pdbx_seq_one_letter_code
_entity_poly.pdbx_strand_id
1 'polypeptide(L)'
;MWFDKQVLFPRVLRSLFWTIVIQESYLSLSFLLLKIVAWNPVLGFLDWLFYLIHWKTIVYRSILCLTTIVFGVFNKRFYSAEKHICSTRLEKISRALSPRHVQHFVITMLLGGLASHCCIKLFQVFDPEKQSFLSSFLILENDFEHMFVVQHGCYTAIMFNLKYFICFLYIVKFHVNQESKMLQIKRQAFDLFKDSVICVLKGLHWFYILSVFLGLLFENQLISLGIKSSESESYFSFLHSLINLKLFLVTFITGVIIFFNWSLYLIIFNVFVAERHVFPIEIPVKSDKSKSLSAALGNSESDILKYLAVLDLRLLSQQDEERRKQIFTISHPGGHPHQWKAVADFCISSLKQFVAKLQEYSVVAAAAKEPKMNYNK
;
A
#
# COMPACT_ATOMS: atom_id res chain seq x y z
N MET A 1 -0.67 -6.03 24.70
CA MET A 1 -0.19 -7.32 24.10
C MET A 1 -1.26 -8.31 23.58
N TRP A 2 -2.54 -8.24 23.97
CA TRP A 2 -3.58 -9.16 23.44
C TRP A 2 -4.14 -8.74 22.08
N PHE A 3 -4.35 -7.43 21.88
CA PHE A 3 -4.94 -6.86 20.68
C PHE A 3 -4.12 -7.19 19.42
N ASP A 4 -2.80 -7.01 19.50
CA ASP A 4 -1.90 -7.28 18.38
C ASP A 4 -1.93 -8.75 17.93
N LYS A 5 -1.97 -9.68 18.89
CA LYS A 5 -1.92 -11.12 18.63
C LYS A 5 -3.28 -11.70 18.23
N GLN A 6 -4.35 -11.32 18.92
CA GLN A 6 -5.67 -11.96 18.79
C GLN A 6 -6.57 -11.26 17.76
N VAL A 7 -6.41 -9.95 17.55
CA VAL A 7 -7.31 -9.18 16.68
C VAL A 7 -6.56 -8.70 15.44
N LEU A 8 -5.46 -7.97 15.63
CA LEU A 8 -4.76 -7.33 14.52
C LEU A 8 -4.07 -8.35 13.62
N PHE A 9 -3.29 -9.29 14.18
CA PHE A 9 -2.54 -10.26 13.39
C PHE A 9 -3.42 -11.13 12.46
N PRO A 10 -4.55 -11.71 12.92
CA PRO A 10 -5.46 -12.43 12.02
C PRO A 10 -6.06 -11.54 10.93
N ARG A 11 -6.34 -10.26 11.21
CA ARG A 11 -6.83 -9.31 10.21
C ARG A 11 -5.79 -9.05 9.12
N VAL A 12 -4.52 -8.88 9.50
CA VAL A 12 -3.41 -8.71 8.55
C VAL A 12 -3.21 -9.97 7.70
N LEU A 13 -3.29 -11.16 8.31
CA LEU A 13 -3.18 -12.42 7.57
C LEU A 13 -4.31 -12.57 6.54
N ARG A 14 -5.56 -12.25 6.93
CA ARG A 14 -6.70 -12.27 6.01
C ARG A 14 -6.52 -11.27 4.87
N SER A 15 -6.04 -10.06 5.15
CA SER A 15 -5.82 -9.07 4.09
C SER A 15 -4.73 -9.52 3.11
N LEU A 16 -3.63 -10.11 3.61
CA LEU A 16 -2.59 -10.69 2.78
C LEU A 16 -3.13 -11.82 1.90
N PHE A 17 -3.87 -12.76 2.49
CA PHE A 17 -4.49 -13.86 1.77
C PHE A 17 -5.37 -13.37 0.63
N TRP A 18 -6.29 -12.44 0.88
CA TRP A 18 -7.17 -11.91 -0.16
C TRP A 18 -6.43 -11.09 -1.21
N THR A 19 -5.35 -10.40 -0.84
CA THR A 19 -4.50 -9.70 -1.82
C THR A 19 -3.84 -10.68 -2.77
N ILE A 20 -3.29 -11.79 -2.26
CA ILE A 20 -2.67 -12.85 -3.07
C ILE A 20 -3.71 -13.51 -3.98
N VAL A 21 -4.89 -13.84 -3.46
CA VAL A 21 -5.97 -14.43 -4.27
C VAL A 21 -6.36 -13.50 -5.42
N ILE A 22 -6.54 -12.21 -5.16
CA ILE A 22 -6.90 -11.24 -6.21
C ILE A 22 -5.72 -11.05 -7.19
N GLN A 23 -4.49 -11.01 -6.70
CA GLN A 23 -3.27 -10.95 -7.51
C GLN A 23 -3.19 -12.07 -8.52
N GLU A 24 -3.31 -13.32 -8.06
CA GLU A 24 -3.26 -14.49 -8.92
C GLU A 24 -4.45 -14.53 -9.87
N SER A 25 -5.62 -14.06 -9.43
CA SER A 25 -6.82 -13.99 -10.26
C SER A 25 -6.63 -13.03 -11.45
N TYR A 26 -6.22 -11.77 -11.21
CA TYR A 26 -6.09 -10.81 -12.31
C TYR A 26 -4.91 -11.14 -13.24
N LEU A 27 -3.79 -11.66 -12.72
CA LEU A 27 -2.66 -12.09 -13.55
C LEU A 27 -3.09 -13.25 -14.47
N SER A 28 -3.76 -14.26 -13.93
CA SER A 28 -4.26 -15.39 -14.72
C SER A 28 -5.26 -14.96 -15.78
N LEU A 29 -6.18 -14.06 -15.44
CA LEU A 29 -7.14 -13.49 -16.38
C LEU A 29 -6.46 -12.67 -17.48
N SER A 30 -5.43 -11.88 -17.15
CA SER A 30 -4.69 -11.12 -18.17
C SER A 30 -3.99 -12.02 -19.18
N PHE A 31 -3.38 -13.13 -18.73
CA PHE A 31 -2.74 -14.10 -19.62
C PHE A 31 -3.77 -14.86 -20.48
N LEU A 32 -4.93 -15.21 -19.92
CA LEU A 32 -6.02 -15.81 -20.68
C LEU A 32 -6.51 -14.87 -21.78
N LEU A 33 -6.76 -13.59 -21.46
CA LEU A 33 -7.18 -12.58 -22.43
C LEU A 33 -6.14 -12.40 -23.54
N LEU A 34 -4.86 -12.38 -23.21
CA LEU A 34 -3.78 -12.31 -24.21
C LEU A 34 -3.79 -13.51 -25.17
N LYS A 35 -4.06 -14.74 -24.72
CA LYS A 35 -4.18 -15.92 -25.61
C LYS A 35 -5.46 -15.90 -26.45
N ILE A 36 -6.60 -15.56 -25.87
CA ILE A 36 -7.90 -15.52 -26.59
C ILE A 36 -7.88 -14.47 -27.71
N VAL A 37 -7.26 -13.32 -27.47
CA VAL A 37 -7.13 -12.26 -28.49
C VAL A 37 -6.14 -12.67 -29.61
N ALA A 38 -5.17 -13.52 -29.30
CA ALA A 38 -4.11 -13.93 -30.22
C ALA A 38 -4.45 -15.11 -31.15
N TRP A 39 -5.33 -16.05 -30.74
CA TRP A 39 -5.65 -17.26 -31.51
C TRP A 39 -6.96 -17.92 -31.05
N ASN A 40 -7.49 -18.86 -31.84
CA ASN A 40 -8.72 -19.63 -31.59
C ASN A 40 -9.04 -19.86 -30.09
N PRO A 41 -10.25 -19.53 -29.60
CA PRO A 41 -10.56 -19.46 -28.17
C PRO A 41 -10.40 -20.79 -27.42
N VAL A 42 -10.59 -21.92 -28.12
CA VAL A 42 -10.47 -23.26 -27.53
C VAL A 42 -9.01 -23.66 -27.31
N LEU A 43 -8.14 -23.42 -28.30
CA LEU A 43 -6.70 -23.70 -28.20
C LEU A 43 -6.05 -22.77 -27.17
N GLY A 44 -6.38 -21.48 -27.20
CA GLY A 44 -5.87 -20.51 -26.24
C GLY A 44 -6.21 -20.84 -24.78
N PHE A 45 -7.37 -21.45 -24.52
CA PHE A 45 -7.75 -21.89 -23.18
C PHE A 45 -6.92 -23.10 -22.71
N LEU A 46 -6.66 -24.08 -23.57
CA LEU A 46 -5.83 -25.25 -23.24
C LEU A 46 -4.38 -24.84 -22.99
N ASP A 47 -3.82 -23.98 -23.84
CA ASP A 47 -2.46 -23.44 -23.65
C ASP A 47 -2.33 -22.64 -22.35
N TRP A 48 -3.37 -21.88 -21.99
CA TRP A 48 -3.43 -21.19 -20.72
C TRP A 48 -3.41 -22.15 -19.53
N LEU A 49 -4.15 -23.27 -19.59
CA LEU A 49 -4.12 -24.29 -18.54
C LEU A 49 -2.72 -24.92 -18.40
N PHE A 50 -2.08 -25.30 -19.51
CA PHE A 50 -0.72 -25.83 -19.48
C PHE A 50 0.29 -24.81 -18.94
N TYR A 51 0.13 -23.53 -19.30
CA TYR A 51 0.94 -22.44 -18.78
C TYR A 51 0.83 -22.30 -17.25
N LEU A 52 -0.39 -22.44 -16.69
CA LEU A 52 -0.59 -22.38 -15.23
C LEU A 52 0.11 -23.53 -14.48
N ILE A 53 0.16 -24.72 -15.08
CA ILE A 53 0.75 -25.93 -14.47
C ILE A 53 2.28 -25.98 -14.68
N HIS A 54 2.81 -25.21 -15.63
CA HIS A 54 4.24 -25.21 -15.92
C HIS A 54 5.06 -24.80 -14.68
N TRP A 55 6.06 -25.63 -14.33
CA TRP A 55 6.87 -25.45 -13.12
C TRP A 55 7.52 -24.06 -12.99
N LYS A 56 8.12 -23.54 -14.07
CA LYS A 56 8.69 -22.18 -14.13
C LYS A 56 7.64 -21.11 -13.77
N THR A 57 6.42 -21.20 -14.31
CA THR A 57 5.32 -20.28 -14.01
C THR A 57 4.96 -20.33 -12.52
N ILE A 58 4.87 -21.53 -11.96
CA ILE A 58 4.58 -21.73 -10.53
C ILE A 58 5.66 -21.07 -9.65
N VAL A 59 6.95 -21.24 -10.02
CA VAL A 59 8.07 -20.65 -9.27
C VAL A 59 8.01 -19.12 -9.29
N TYR A 60 7.90 -18.50 -10.47
CA TYR A 60 7.87 -17.04 -10.57
C TYR A 60 6.63 -16.42 -9.91
N ARG A 61 5.45 -17.08 -10.01
CA ARG A 61 4.25 -16.67 -9.27
C ARG A 61 4.42 -16.80 -7.76
N SER A 62 5.06 -17.87 -7.29
CA SER A 62 5.36 -18.07 -5.87
C SER A 62 6.29 -16.98 -5.34
N ILE A 63 7.30 -16.58 -6.12
CA ILE A 63 8.19 -15.46 -5.77
C ILE A 63 7.40 -14.15 -5.73
N LEU A 64 6.52 -13.88 -6.70
CA LEU A 64 5.66 -12.70 -6.66
C LEU A 64 4.76 -12.68 -5.41
N CYS A 65 4.15 -13.80 -5.04
CA CYS A 65 3.37 -13.91 -3.80
C CYS A 65 4.25 -13.60 -2.58
N LEU A 66 5.47 -14.13 -2.54
CA LEU A 66 6.42 -13.86 -1.46
C LEU A 66 6.75 -12.36 -1.38
N THR A 67 6.94 -11.67 -2.51
CA THR A 67 7.20 -10.22 -2.49
C THR A 67 6.05 -9.44 -1.87
N THR A 68 4.80 -9.81 -2.15
CA THR A 68 3.60 -9.19 -1.56
C THR A 68 3.49 -9.46 -0.06
N ILE A 69 3.84 -10.68 0.38
CA ILE A 69 3.88 -11.04 1.81
C ILE A 69 4.92 -10.20 2.55
N VAL A 70 6.16 -10.17 2.04
CA VAL A 70 7.24 -9.41 2.65
C VAL A 70 6.86 -7.92 2.69
N PHE A 71 6.39 -7.37 1.58
CA PHE A 71 5.89 -5.99 1.51
C PHE A 71 4.84 -5.70 2.59
N GLY A 72 3.83 -6.55 2.74
CA GLY A 72 2.78 -6.32 3.73
C GLY A 72 3.24 -6.42 5.19
N VAL A 73 4.13 -7.36 5.50
CA VAL A 73 4.71 -7.53 6.85
C VAL A 73 5.57 -6.32 7.24
N PHE A 74 6.37 -5.78 6.30
CA PHE A 74 7.18 -4.60 6.55
C PHE A 74 6.35 -3.33 6.73
N ASN A 75 5.32 -3.13 5.88
CA ASN A 75 4.43 -1.97 6.00
C ASN A 75 3.61 -1.98 7.29
N LYS A 76 3.32 -3.17 7.87
CA LYS A 76 2.60 -3.31 9.14
C LYS A 76 3.13 -2.38 10.24
N ARG A 77 4.47 -2.23 10.30
CA ARG A 77 5.16 -1.47 11.35
C ARG A 77 4.90 0.03 11.31
N PHE A 78 4.46 0.55 10.16
CA PHE A 78 4.26 1.99 9.95
C PHE A 78 2.80 2.41 10.01
N TYR A 79 1.86 1.47 10.14
CA TYR A 79 0.45 1.82 10.22
C TYR A 79 0.10 2.51 11.54
N SER A 80 -0.63 3.60 11.42
CA SER A 80 -1.17 4.36 12.55
C SER A 80 -2.59 4.82 12.24
N ALA A 81 -3.36 5.15 13.27
CA ALA A 81 -4.68 5.76 13.12
C ALA A 81 -4.65 7.28 13.25
N GLU A 82 -3.55 7.88 13.75
CA GLU A 82 -3.43 9.33 13.91
C GLU A 82 -2.57 9.95 12.80
N LYS A 83 -3.01 11.12 12.31
CA LYS A 83 -2.23 11.92 11.36
C LYS A 83 -1.31 12.84 12.14
N HIS A 84 -0.02 12.81 11.85
CA HIS A 84 0.86 13.91 12.23
C HIS A 84 0.70 15.05 11.22
N ILE A 85 0.25 16.21 11.70
CA ILE A 85 0.12 17.40 10.85
C ILE A 85 1.50 18.02 10.71
N CYS A 86 2.10 17.92 9.52
CA CYS A 86 3.32 18.65 9.19
C CYS A 86 2.97 20.08 8.77
N SER A 87 3.77 21.04 9.22
CA SER A 87 3.58 22.47 8.97
C SER A 87 3.97 22.88 7.55
N THR A 88 5.01 22.26 6.96
CA THR A 88 5.53 22.61 5.62
C THR A 88 5.63 21.41 4.68
N ARG A 89 5.69 21.68 3.37
CA ARG A 89 5.90 20.63 2.34
C ARG A 89 7.29 19.99 2.44
N LEU A 90 8.31 20.76 2.80
CA LEU A 90 9.67 20.26 3.00
C LEU A 90 9.76 19.35 4.22
N GLU A 91 9.04 19.69 5.30
CA GLU A 91 8.95 18.83 6.49
C GLU A 91 8.34 17.46 6.14
N LYS A 92 7.33 17.41 5.25
CA LYS A 92 6.76 16.14 4.78
C LYS A 92 7.79 15.28 4.06
N ILE A 93 8.59 15.88 3.18
CA ILE A 93 9.63 15.16 2.42
C ILE A 93 10.77 14.72 3.35
N SER A 94 11.27 15.62 4.20
CA SER A 94 12.32 15.33 5.17
C SER A 94 11.93 14.18 6.10
N ARG A 95 10.68 14.20 6.60
CA ARG A 95 10.15 13.13 7.44
C ARG A 95 9.94 11.82 6.66
N ALA A 96 9.50 11.89 5.40
CA ALA A 96 9.41 10.72 4.55
C ALA A 96 10.80 10.05 4.36
N LEU A 97 11.88 10.83 4.31
CA LEU A 97 13.26 10.35 4.24
C LEU A 97 13.94 10.11 5.60
N SER A 98 13.19 10.00 6.70
CA SER A 98 13.81 9.73 8.01
C SER A 98 14.61 8.41 8.01
N PRO A 99 15.67 8.27 8.82
CA PRO A 99 16.54 7.09 8.81
C PRO A 99 15.79 5.76 9.04
N ARG A 100 14.71 5.79 9.82
CA ARG A 100 13.84 4.62 10.04
C ARG A 100 13.06 4.23 8.78
N HIS A 101 12.70 5.19 7.94
CA HIS A 101 12.05 4.93 6.65
C HIS A 101 13.07 4.49 5.60
N VAL A 102 14.32 4.96 5.62
CA VAL A 102 15.35 4.56 4.64
C VAL A 102 15.51 3.03 4.56
N GLN A 103 15.50 2.33 5.70
CA GLN A 103 15.53 0.85 5.71
C GLN A 103 14.33 0.24 4.98
N HIS A 104 13.13 0.80 5.16
CA HIS A 104 11.92 0.39 4.44
C HIS A 104 12.06 0.64 2.93
N PHE A 105 12.58 1.81 2.54
CA PHE A 105 12.84 2.15 1.13
C PHE A 105 13.79 1.16 0.47
N VAL A 106 14.89 0.77 1.12
CA VAL A 106 15.86 -0.19 0.56
C VAL A 106 15.22 -1.56 0.34
N ILE A 107 14.50 -2.08 1.35
CA ILE A 107 13.88 -3.41 1.24
C ILE A 107 12.81 -3.43 0.15
N THR A 108 11.94 -2.42 0.14
CA THR A 108 10.88 -2.32 -0.88
C THR A 108 11.44 -2.06 -2.27
N MET A 109 12.53 -1.30 -2.42
CA MET A 109 13.24 -1.16 -3.69
C MET A 109 13.69 -2.51 -4.24
N LEU A 110 14.34 -3.34 -3.41
CA LEU A 110 14.76 -4.70 -3.80
C LEU A 110 13.56 -5.58 -4.17
N LEU A 111 12.45 -5.48 -3.43
CA LEU A 111 11.22 -6.21 -3.75
C LEU A 111 10.62 -5.76 -5.09
N GLY A 112 10.65 -4.46 -5.41
CA GLY A 112 10.19 -3.94 -6.70
C GLY A 112 11.03 -4.45 -7.88
N GLY A 113 12.36 -4.45 -7.71
CA GLY A 113 13.29 -5.06 -8.67
C GLY A 113 13.01 -6.54 -8.88
N LEU A 114 12.88 -7.32 -7.80
CA LEU A 114 12.57 -8.75 -7.88
C LEU A 114 11.21 -9.02 -8.52
N ALA A 115 10.19 -8.21 -8.18
CA ALA A 115 8.84 -8.34 -8.76
C ALA A 115 8.84 -8.06 -10.26
N SER A 116 9.55 -7.00 -10.70
CA SER A 116 9.67 -6.69 -12.14
C SER A 116 10.41 -7.81 -12.89
N HIS A 117 11.49 -8.35 -12.33
CA HIS A 117 12.20 -9.50 -12.91
C HIS A 117 11.26 -10.71 -13.07
N CYS A 118 10.48 -11.05 -12.04
CA CYS A 118 9.53 -12.15 -12.12
C CYS A 118 8.45 -11.90 -13.17
N CYS A 119 7.94 -10.66 -13.31
CA CYS A 119 6.97 -10.33 -14.34
C CYS A 119 7.54 -10.53 -15.76
N ILE A 120 8.77 -10.09 -16.01
CA ILE A 120 9.42 -10.30 -17.31
C ILE A 120 9.57 -11.80 -17.60
N LYS A 121 10.05 -12.58 -16.62
CA LYS A 121 10.20 -14.03 -16.79
C LYS A 121 8.87 -14.75 -17.03
N LEU A 122 7.77 -14.28 -16.41
CA LEU A 122 6.44 -14.78 -16.72
C LEU A 122 6.02 -14.47 -18.16
N PHE A 123 6.28 -13.25 -18.66
CA PHE A 123 6.03 -12.93 -20.07
C PHE A 123 6.85 -13.79 -21.03
N GLN A 124 8.10 -14.13 -20.68
CA GLN A 124 8.94 -15.02 -21.49
C GLN A 124 8.45 -16.48 -21.51
N VAL A 125 7.97 -16.99 -20.38
CA VAL A 125 7.45 -18.38 -20.28
C VAL A 125 6.10 -18.53 -20.99
N PHE A 126 5.33 -17.45 -21.11
CA PHE A 126 3.98 -17.45 -21.66
C PHE A 126 3.91 -17.75 -23.17
N ASP A 127 4.96 -17.41 -23.94
CA ASP A 127 5.02 -17.73 -25.37
C ASP A 127 6.47 -17.94 -25.83
N PRO A 128 7.04 -19.15 -25.62
CA PRO A 128 8.44 -19.42 -25.94
C PRO A 128 8.74 -19.34 -27.44
N GLU A 129 7.74 -19.54 -28.30
CA GLU A 129 7.89 -19.60 -29.76
C GLU A 129 7.50 -18.29 -30.47
N LYS A 130 7.16 -17.23 -29.72
CA LYS A 130 6.76 -15.90 -30.24
C LYS A 130 5.64 -15.98 -31.29
N GLN A 131 4.72 -16.95 -31.16
CA GLN A 131 3.76 -17.23 -32.23
C GLN A 131 2.70 -16.14 -32.39
N SER A 132 2.43 -15.33 -31.36
CA SER A 132 1.49 -14.22 -31.45
C SER A 132 2.15 -12.85 -31.65
N PHE A 133 1.50 -11.98 -32.42
CA PHE A 133 1.96 -10.60 -32.65
C PHE A 133 2.12 -9.83 -31.33
N LEU A 134 1.16 -9.94 -30.40
CA LEU A 134 1.20 -9.23 -29.11
C LEU A 134 2.23 -9.82 -28.14
N SER A 135 2.44 -11.13 -28.11
CA SER A 135 3.47 -11.75 -27.25
C SER A 135 4.89 -11.41 -27.71
N SER A 136 5.09 -11.25 -29.03
CA SER A 136 6.36 -10.81 -29.60
C SER A 136 6.80 -9.43 -29.07
N PHE A 137 5.84 -8.53 -28.79
CA PHE A 137 6.10 -7.23 -28.16
C PHE A 137 6.35 -7.29 -26.64
N LEU A 138 6.12 -8.42 -25.98
CA LEU A 138 6.27 -8.55 -24.53
C LEU A 138 7.58 -9.24 -24.10
N ILE A 139 8.30 -9.87 -25.03
CA ILE A 139 9.49 -10.69 -24.75
C ILE A 139 10.77 -9.91 -25.00
N LEU A 140 11.45 -9.43 -23.97
CA LEU A 140 12.74 -8.73 -24.11
C LEU A 140 13.86 -9.70 -24.53
N GLU A 141 14.72 -9.24 -25.45
CA GLU A 141 15.76 -10.07 -26.09
C GLU A 141 17.16 -9.76 -25.55
N ASN A 142 17.41 -8.50 -25.19
CA ASN A 142 18.73 -8.03 -24.77
C ASN A 142 18.86 -7.96 -23.25
N ASP A 143 20.03 -8.30 -22.71
CA ASP A 143 20.31 -8.19 -21.26
C ASP A 143 20.17 -6.75 -20.75
N PHE A 144 20.50 -5.77 -21.58
CA PHE A 144 20.28 -4.35 -21.29
C PHE A 144 18.79 -4.03 -21.03
N GLU A 145 17.89 -4.53 -21.87
CA GLU A 145 16.44 -4.32 -21.73
C GLU A 145 15.93 -4.93 -20.41
N HIS A 146 16.43 -6.12 -20.05
CA HIS A 146 16.12 -6.76 -18.76
C HIS A 146 16.55 -5.90 -17.59
N MET A 147 17.80 -5.42 -17.59
CA MET A 147 18.31 -4.57 -16.53
C MET A 147 17.54 -3.25 -16.42
N PHE A 148 17.17 -2.64 -17.55
CA PHE A 148 16.39 -1.41 -17.59
C PHE A 148 15.03 -1.56 -16.90
N VAL A 149 14.30 -2.64 -17.21
CA VAL A 149 13.00 -2.92 -16.57
C VAL A 149 13.15 -3.23 -15.08
N VAL A 150 14.22 -3.93 -14.69
CA VAL A 150 14.50 -4.19 -13.26
C VAL A 150 14.80 -2.90 -12.50
N GLN A 151 15.60 -2.01 -13.08
CA GLN A 151 15.88 -0.69 -12.51
C GLN A 151 14.60 0.16 -12.41
N HIS A 152 13.71 0.07 -13.40
CA HIS A 152 12.40 0.68 -13.33
C HIS A 152 11.53 0.08 -12.20
N GLY A 153 11.58 -1.23 -11.97
CA GLY A 153 10.94 -1.88 -10.82
C GLY A 153 11.41 -1.31 -9.48
N CYS A 154 12.72 -1.07 -9.34
CA CYS A 154 13.28 -0.39 -8.17
C CYS A 154 12.79 1.05 -8.05
N TYR A 155 12.76 1.80 -9.15
CA TYR A 155 12.28 3.19 -9.17
C TYR A 155 10.79 3.32 -8.82
N THR A 156 9.94 2.48 -9.42
CA THR A 156 8.50 2.46 -9.13
C THR A 156 8.22 2.16 -7.66
N ALA A 157 9.02 1.29 -7.05
CA ALA A 157 8.95 1.03 -5.62
C ALA A 157 9.27 2.27 -4.77
N ILE A 158 10.34 3.01 -5.11
CA ILE A 158 10.70 4.26 -4.42
C ILE A 158 9.58 5.28 -4.56
N MET A 159 9.04 5.47 -5.77
CA MET A 159 7.92 6.39 -6.04
C MET A 159 6.67 6.01 -5.24
N PHE A 160 6.37 4.72 -5.13
CA PHE A 160 5.29 4.24 -4.30
C PHE A 160 5.51 4.60 -2.82
N ASN A 161 6.70 4.37 -2.28
CA ASN A 161 7.00 4.72 -0.88
C ASN A 161 6.90 6.22 -0.61
N LEU A 162 7.38 7.06 -1.54
CA LEU A 162 7.21 8.50 -1.42
C LEU A 162 5.73 8.87 -1.35
N LYS A 163 4.89 8.31 -2.24
CA LYS A 163 3.44 8.50 -2.18
C LYS A 163 2.86 7.97 -0.86
N TYR A 164 3.32 6.82 -0.39
CA TYR A 164 2.86 6.19 0.85
C TYR A 164 3.01 7.11 2.07
N PHE A 165 4.19 7.72 2.23
CA PHE A 165 4.46 8.61 3.35
C PHE A 165 3.92 10.03 3.15
N ILE A 166 4.08 10.63 1.96
CA ILE A 166 3.67 12.02 1.69
C ILE A 166 2.14 12.17 1.66
N CYS A 167 1.43 11.18 1.09
CA CYS A 167 -0.03 11.18 1.02
C CYS A 167 -0.70 10.49 2.22
N PHE A 168 0.07 10.11 3.25
CA PHE A 168 -0.44 9.47 4.46
C PHE A 168 -1.26 8.19 4.19
N LEU A 169 -0.82 7.37 3.25
CA LEU A 169 -1.50 6.11 2.92
C LEU A 169 -1.32 5.04 4.01
N TYR A 170 -0.38 5.24 4.93
CA TYR A 170 -0.20 4.42 6.13
C TYR A 170 -1.31 4.61 7.18
N ILE A 171 -2.27 5.51 6.95
CA ILE A 171 -3.31 5.83 7.91
C ILE A 171 -4.54 4.96 7.66
N VAL A 172 -4.93 4.21 8.68
CA VAL A 172 -6.15 3.38 8.65
C VAL A 172 -7.37 4.32 8.64
N LYS A 173 -8.19 4.22 7.59
CA LYS A 173 -9.41 5.02 7.43
C LYS A 173 -10.61 4.23 7.91
N PHE A 174 -11.16 4.64 9.05
CA PHE A 174 -12.40 4.10 9.59
C PHE A 174 -13.59 4.69 8.83
N HIS A 175 -14.24 3.86 8.01
CA HIS A 175 -15.44 4.28 7.30
C HIS A 175 -16.64 4.26 8.24
N VAL A 176 -17.42 5.33 8.19
CA VAL A 176 -18.60 5.54 9.02
C VAL A 176 -19.75 4.59 8.64
N ASN A 177 -19.90 4.29 7.35
CA ASN A 177 -20.94 3.41 6.84
C ASN A 177 -20.40 1.99 6.71
N GLN A 178 -21.07 1.02 7.34
CA GLN A 178 -20.71 -0.39 7.30
C GLN A 178 -21.20 -1.04 5.99
N GLU A 179 -20.54 -0.74 4.89
CA GLU A 179 -20.77 -1.44 3.62
C GLU A 179 -20.12 -2.83 3.65
N SER A 180 -20.60 -3.77 2.82
CA SER A 180 -19.95 -5.08 2.67
C SER A 180 -18.52 -4.92 2.13
N LYS A 181 -17.60 -5.78 2.60
CA LYS A 181 -16.16 -5.70 2.26
C LYS A 181 -15.92 -5.70 0.75
N MET A 182 -16.64 -6.56 0.02
CA MET A 182 -16.56 -6.68 -1.43
C MET A 182 -17.00 -5.40 -2.15
N LEU A 183 -18.04 -4.72 -1.65
CA LEU A 183 -18.52 -3.48 -2.24
C LEU A 183 -17.49 -2.34 -2.06
N GLN A 184 -16.91 -2.24 -0.86
CA GLN A 184 -15.87 -1.25 -0.57
C GLN A 184 -14.64 -1.43 -1.48
N ILE A 185 -14.19 -2.69 -1.65
CA ILE A 185 -13.05 -3.02 -2.51
C ILE A 185 -13.40 -2.75 -3.98
N LYS A 186 -14.56 -3.22 -4.46
CA LYS A 186 -14.98 -3.04 -5.86
C LYS A 186 -15.09 -1.56 -6.24
N ARG A 187 -15.67 -0.73 -5.38
CA ARG A 187 -15.80 0.72 -5.61
C ARG A 187 -14.44 1.39 -5.80
N GLN A 188 -13.46 1.01 -4.99
CA GLN A 188 -12.13 1.64 -5.01
C GLN A 188 -11.19 1.01 -6.05
N ALA A 189 -11.40 -0.23 -6.47
CA ALA A 189 -10.48 -0.96 -7.34
C ALA A 189 -10.31 -0.30 -8.72
N PHE A 190 -11.39 0.23 -9.31
CA PHE A 190 -11.31 0.86 -10.63
C PHE A 190 -10.57 2.21 -10.58
N ASP A 191 -10.89 3.03 -9.59
CA ASP A 191 -10.18 4.31 -9.38
C ASP A 191 -8.71 4.05 -9.05
N LEU A 192 -8.42 2.99 -8.27
CA LEU A 192 -7.06 2.55 -7.99
C LEU A 192 -6.29 2.17 -9.25
N PHE A 193 -6.92 1.44 -10.16
CA PHE A 193 -6.29 1.04 -11.42
C PHE A 193 -5.94 2.28 -12.25
N LYS A 194 -6.88 3.22 -12.39
CA LYS A 194 -6.62 4.50 -13.07
C LYS A 194 -5.50 5.29 -12.42
N ASP A 195 -5.52 5.40 -11.10
CA ASP A 195 -4.49 6.10 -10.33
C ASP A 195 -3.12 5.44 -10.52
N SER A 196 -3.06 4.11 -10.57
CA SER A 196 -1.83 3.36 -10.79
C SER A 196 -1.26 3.63 -12.18
N VAL A 197 -2.11 3.58 -13.21
CA VAL A 197 -1.75 3.92 -14.59
C VAL A 197 -1.21 5.35 -14.68
N ILE A 198 -1.91 6.33 -14.12
CA ILE A 198 -1.51 7.73 -14.17
C ILE A 198 -0.20 7.97 -13.41
N CYS A 199 -0.04 7.35 -12.23
CA CYS A 199 1.19 7.48 -11.43
C CYS A 199 2.40 6.89 -12.16
N VAL A 200 2.26 5.70 -12.75
CA VAL A 200 3.35 5.05 -13.50
C VAL A 200 3.68 5.84 -14.76
N LEU A 201 2.68 6.31 -15.51
CA LEU A 201 2.92 7.12 -16.72
C LEU A 201 3.69 8.41 -16.41
N LYS A 202 3.29 9.12 -15.33
CA LYS A 202 4.02 10.31 -14.86
C LYS A 202 5.43 9.97 -14.37
N GLY A 203 5.57 8.84 -13.68
CA GLY A 203 6.87 8.37 -13.18
C GLY A 203 7.83 7.97 -14.30
N LEU A 204 7.32 7.34 -15.36
CA LEU A 204 8.12 6.91 -16.51
C LEU A 204 8.85 8.10 -17.14
N HIS A 205 8.18 9.22 -17.36
CA HIS A 205 8.83 10.42 -17.91
C HIS A 205 10.09 10.81 -17.12
N TRP A 206 9.98 10.87 -15.79
CA TRP A 206 11.12 11.17 -14.91
C TRP A 206 12.16 10.06 -14.88
N PHE A 207 11.74 8.81 -14.96
CA PHE A 207 12.64 7.66 -15.02
C PHE A 207 13.50 7.66 -16.28
N TYR A 208 12.92 7.98 -17.44
CA TYR A 208 13.67 8.09 -18.70
C TYR A 208 14.69 9.23 -18.64
N ILE A 209 14.32 10.40 -18.12
CA ILE A 209 15.26 11.52 -17.91
C ILE A 209 16.40 11.09 -16.99
N LEU A 210 16.08 10.46 -15.85
CA LEU A 210 17.06 9.98 -14.89
C LEU A 210 17.98 8.92 -15.50
N SER A 211 17.44 8.03 -16.33
CA SER A 211 18.21 6.96 -17.00
C SER A 211 19.19 7.51 -18.02
N VAL A 212 18.78 8.51 -18.80
CA VAL A 212 19.70 9.22 -19.73
C VAL A 212 20.80 9.95 -18.95
N PHE A 213 20.44 10.66 -17.89
CA PHE A 213 21.40 11.38 -17.05
C PHE A 213 22.41 10.42 -16.36
N LEU A 214 21.93 9.33 -15.79
CA LEU A 214 22.78 8.27 -15.21
C LEU A 214 23.69 7.65 -16.28
N GLY A 215 23.16 7.37 -17.48
CA GLY A 215 23.95 6.88 -18.61
C GLY A 215 25.12 7.80 -18.94
N LEU A 216 24.87 9.10 -19.05
CA LEU A 216 25.90 10.13 -19.33
C LEU A 216 26.95 10.24 -18.21
N LEU A 217 26.54 10.14 -16.94
CA LEU A 217 27.48 10.22 -15.81
C LEU A 217 28.37 8.98 -15.70
N PHE A 218 27.79 7.80 -15.86
CA PHE A 218 28.51 6.53 -15.68
C PHE A 218 29.33 6.11 -16.89
N GLU A 219 29.02 6.61 -18.09
CA GLU A 219 29.83 6.37 -19.28
C GLU A 219 31.27 6.87 -19.09
N ASN A 220 31.44 8.09 -18.56
CA ASN A 220 32.74 8.67 -18.26
C ASN A 220 33.50 7.90 -17.15
N GLN A 221 32.79 7.40 -16.14
CA GLN A 221 33.41 6.66 -15.04
C GLN A 221 33.77 5.22 -15.42
N LEU A 222 32.95 4.51 -16.20
CA LEU A 222 33.22 3.14 -16.66
C LEU A 222 34.37 3.07 -17.68
N ILE A 223 34.52 4.11 -18.51
CA ILE A 223 35.70 4.28 -19.37
C ILE A 223 36.96 4.54 -18.51
N SER A 224 36.84 5.37 -17.47
CA SER A 224 37.97 5.64 -16.55
C SER A 224 38.41 4.44 -15.71
N LEU A 225 37.50 3.51 -15.42
CA LEU A 225 37.74 2.28 -14.67
C LEU A 225 38.21 1.10 -15.55
N GLY A 226 38.34 1.30 -16.87
CA GLY A 226 38.86 0.28 -17.79
C GLY A 226 37.95 -0.93 -18.01
N ILE A 227 36.67 -0.85 -17.60
CA ILE A 227 35.71 -1.96 -17.70
C ILE A 227 35.08 -2.03 -19.10
N LYS A 228 35.11 -0.94 -19.86
CA LYS A 228 34.64 -0.87 -21.25
C LYS A 228 35.82 -0.69 -22.21
N SER A 229 35.96 -1.58 -23.18
CA SER A 229 36.84 -1.35 -24.33
C SER A 229 36.32 -0.18 -25.16
N SER A 230 37.23 0.58 -25.76
CA SER A 230 36.98 1.74 -26.64
C SER A 230 36.19 1.42 -27.93
N GLU A 231 35.51 0.28 -28.01
CA GLU A 231 34.56 0.02 -29.08
C GLU A 231 33.24 0.68 -28.70
N SER A 232 33.08 1.87 -29.27
CA SER A 232 31.91 2.70 -29.24
C SER A 232 30.70 1.96 -29.85
N GLU A 233 30.01 1.15 -29.04
CA GLU A 233 28.56 1.09 -29.19
C GLU A 233 28.05 2.52 -28.98
N SER A 234 27.83 3.20 -30.10
CA SER A 234 27.52 4.63 -30.15
C SER A 234 26.43 4.97 -29.16
N TYR A 235 26.57 6.06 -28.40
CA TYR A 235 25.51 6.65 -27.58
C TYR A 235 24.15 6.71 -28.30
N PHE A 236 24.17 6.82 -29.64
CA PHE A 236 23.00 6.73 -30.50
C PHE A 236 22.27 5.38 -30.43
N SER A 237 22.99 4.25 -30.35
CA SER A 237 22.42 2.90 -30.18
C SER A 237 21.71 2.74 -28.83
N PHE A 238 22.28 3.30 -27.76
CA PHE A 238 21.66 3.37 -26.43
C PHE A 238 20.37 4.20 -26.46
N LEU A 239 20.40 5.40 -27.04
CA LEU A 239 19.21 6.23 -27.20
C LEU A 239 18.14 5.58 -28.08
N HIS A 240 18.55 4.91 -29.16
CA HIS A 240 17.63 4.18 -30.04
C HIS A 240 16.95 3.03 -29.28
N SER A 241 17.71 2.28 -28.48
CA SER A 241 17.18 1.22 -27.63
C SER A 241 16.19 1.74 -26.58
N LEU A 242 16.39 2.95 -26.04
CA LEU A 242 15.46 3.56 -25.08
C LEU A 242 14.11 3.94 -25.72
N ILE A 243 14.12 4.35 -26.98
CA ILE A 243 12.91 4.76 -27.72
C ILE A 243 12.13 3.53 -28.25
N ASN A 244 12.62 2.31 -28.01
CA ASN A 244 11.94 1.09 -28.42
C ASN A 244 10.55 0.96 -27.76
N LEU A 245 9.49 0.93 -28.58
CA LEU A 245 8.10 0.80 -28.14
C LEU A 245 7.88 -0.47 -27.31
N LYS A 246 8.58 -1.56 -27.65
CA LYS A 246 8.58 -2.84 -26.93
C LYS A 246 9.04 -2.66 -25.49
N LEU A 247 10.21 -2.03 -25.32
CA LEU A 247 10.80 -1.74 -24.02
C LEU A 247 9.86 -0.85 -23.21
N PHE A 248 9.33 0.21 -23.80
CA PHE A 248 8.38 1.11 -23.14
C PHE A 248 7.14 0.36 -22.63
N LEU A 249 6.53 -0.48 -23.47
CA LEU A 249 5.31 -1.21 -23.14
C LEU A 249 5.54 -2.22 -22.01
N VAL A 250 6.61 -3.01 -22.06
CA VAL A 250 6.96 -3.95 -20.99
C VAL A 250 7.27 -3.21 -19.69
N THR A 251 8.04 -2.12 -19.76
CA THR A 251 8.37 -1.27 -18.59
C THR A 251 7.10 -0.67 -17.98
N PHE A 252 6.17 -0.20 -18.81
CA PHE A 252 4.90 0.35 -18.37
C PHE A 252 4.01 -0.70 -17.71
N ILE A 253 3.78 -1.84 -18.35
CA ILE A 253 2.92 -2.91 -17.82
C ILE A 253 3.47 -3.44 -16.50
N THR A 254 4.77 -3.73 -16.43
CA THR A 254 5.41 -4.22 -15.20
C THR A 254 5.28 -3.20 -14.06
N GLY A 255 5.50 -1.91 -14.35
CA GLY A 255 5.30 -0.83 -13.38
C GLY A 255 3.86 -0.73 -12.87
N VAL A 256 2.88 -0.82 -13.78
CA VAL A 256 1.44 -0.81 -13.42
C VAL A 256 1.10 -2.00 -12.54
N ILE A 257 1.57 -3.21 -12.87
CA ILE A 257 1.34 -4.41 -12.06
C ILE A 257 1.86 -4.22 -10.62
N ILE A 258 3.11 -3.77 -10.47
CA ILE A 258 3.73 -3.55 -9.14
C ILE A 258 2.95 -2.50 -8.35
N PHE A 259 2.71 -1.33 -8.96
CA PHE A 259 2.06 -0.22 -8.28
C PHE A 259 0.61 -0.54 -7.90
N PHE A 260 -0.13 -1.18 -8.81
CA PHE A 260 -1.50 -1.62 -8.57
C PHE A 260 -1.54 -2.66 -7.44
N ASN A 261 -0.65 -3.65 -7.47
CA ASN A 261 -0.61 -4.72 -6.46
C ASN A 261 -0.39 -4.17 -5.04
N TRP A 262 0.59 -3.28 -4.89
CA TRP A 262 0.90 -2.69 -3.59
C TRP A 262 -0.21 -1.74 -3.12
N SER A 263 -0.81 -0.98 -4.03
CA SER A 263 -1.95 -0.14 -3.70
C SER A 263 -3.18 -0.98 -3.31
N LEU A 264 -3.38 -2.11 -3.97
CA LEU A 264 -4.47 -3.05 -3.70
C LEU A 264 -4.32 -3.64 -2.30
N TYR A 265 -3.10 -4.05 -1.93
CA TYR A 265 -2.80 -4.49 -0.58
C TYR A 265 -3.22 -3.45 0.47
N LEU A 266 -2.89 -2.16 0.28
CA LEU A 266 -3.23 -1.12 1.23
C LEU A 266 -4.74 -0.94 1.42
N ILE A 267 -5.52 -1.02 0.34
CA ILE A 267 -6.99 -0.92 0.40
C ILE A 267 -7.56 -2.13 1.15
N ILE A 268 -7.16 -3.34 0.77
CA ILE A 268 -7.64 -4.57 1.40
C ILE A 268 -7.26 -4.58 2.89
N PHE A 269 -6.00 -4.26 3.20
CA PHE A 269 -5.52 -4.12 4.57
C PHE A 269 -6.38 -3.15 5.37
N ASN A 270 -6.65 -1.96 4.83
CA ASN A 270 -7.47 -0.95 5.50
C ASN A 270 -8.89 -1.47 5.77
N VAL A 271 -9.53 -2.15 4.81
CA VAL A 271 -10.86 -2.75 4.98
C VAL A 271 -10.88 -3.80 6.11
N PHE A 272 -9.87 -4.66 6.20
CA PHE A 272 -9.79 -5.70 7.23
C PHE A 272 -9.42 -5.15 8.61
N VAL A 273 -8.52 -4.17 8.70
CA VAL A 273 -8.10 -3.59 9.97
C VAL A 273 -9.15 -2.65 10.55
N ALA A 274 -9.81 -1.85 9.72
CA ALA A 274 -10.89 -0.96 10.12
C ALA A 274 -12.23 -1.66 10.39
N GLU A 275 -12.29 -2.99 10.21
CA GLU A 275 -13.48 -3.79 10.51
C GLU A 275 -13.91 -3.62 11.97
N ARG A 276 -15.21 -3.45 12.20
CA ARG A 276 -15.77 -3.33 13.56
C ARG A 276 -15.33 -4.48 14.43
N HIS A 277 -14.91 -4.15 15.64
CA HIS A 277 -14.68 -5.12 16.70
C HIS A 277 -15.69 -4.83 17.80
N VAL A 278 -16.50 -5.82 18.17
CA VAL A 278 -17.49 -5.67 19.24
C VAL A 278 -16.80 -5.93 20.56
N PHE A 279 -16.69 -4.90 21.39
CA PHE A 279 -16.06 -5.03 22.71
C PHE A 279 -17.10 -5.45 23.76
N PRO A 280 -16.80 -6.44 24.61
CA PRO A 280 -17.66 -6.77 25.74
C PRO A 280 -17.75 -5.58 26.70
N ILE A 281 -18.95 -5.33 27.21
CA ILE A 281 -19.22 -4.26 28.17
C ILE A 281 -19.09 -4.84 29.59
N GLU A 282 -19.78 -5.95 29.81
CA GLU A 282 -19.62 -6.79 31.00
C GLU A 282 -18.61 -7.91 30.72
N ILE A 283 -17.58 -7.98 31.55
CA ILE A 283 -16.57 -9.03 31.50
C ILE A 283 -16.76 -9.90 32.74
N PRO A 284 -16.99 -11.22 32.61
CA PRO A 284 -17.05 -12.10 33.77
C PRO A 284 -15.78 -11.98 34.61
N VAL A 285 -15.89 -12.09 35.93
CA VAL A 285 -14.82 -11.81 36.91
C VAL A 285 -13.50 -12.57 36.62
N LYS A 286 -13.58 -13.73 35.96
CA LYS A 286 -12.43 -14.58 35.58
C LYS A 286 -11.76 -14.19 34.26
N SER A 287 -12.32 -13.26 33.49
CA SER A 287 -11.77 -12.83 32.20
C SER A 287 -11.02 -11.51 32.27
N ASP A 288 -10.07 -11.35 31.36
CA ASP A 288 -9.14 -10.24 31.31
C ASP A 288 -9.88 -8.90 31.08
N LYS A 289 -9.99 -8.08 32.14
CA LYS A 289 -10.70 -6.79 32.14
C LYS A 289 -10.13 -5.81 31.10
N SER A 290 -8.90 -6.03 30.62
CA SER A 290 -8.27 -5.23 29.56
C SER A 290 -8.98 -5.30 28.20
N LYS A 291 -9.91 -6.24 28.02
CA LYS A 291 -10.69 -6.41 26.79
C LYS A 291 -12.02 -5.64 26.78
N SER A 292 -12.37 -4.94 27.85
CA SER A 292 -13.68 -4.27 27.92
C SER A 292 -13.70 -3.03 27.03
N LEU A 293 -14.90 -2.60 26.65
CA LEU A 293 -15.09 -1.33 25.95
C LEU A 293 -14.50 -0.16 26.74
N SER A 294 -14.75 -0.11 28.06
CA SER A 294 -14.23 0.95 28.94
C SER A 294 -12.70 0.94 29.04
N ALA A 295 -12.07 -0.24 29.10
CA ALA A 295 -10.62 -0.37 29.12
C ALA A 295 -10.00 0.02 27.77
N ALA A 296 -10.60 -0.37 26.65
CA ALA A 296 -10.12 -0.01 25.31
C ALA A 296 -10.23 1.50 25.02
N LEU A 297 -11.25 2.16 25.56
CA LEU A 297 -11.41 3.62 25.49
C LEU A 297 -10.39 4.34 26.38
N GLY A 298 -10.28 3.95 27.66
CA GLY A 298 -9.48 4.66 28.66
C GLY A 298 -7.97 4.35 28.64
N ASN A 299 -7.58 3.11 28.36
CA ASN A 299 -6.20 2.60 28.48
C ASN A 299 -5.74 1.92 27.18
N SER A 300 -5.95 2.57 26.04
CA SER A 300 -5.52 2.02 24.75
C SER A 300 -4.01 2.13 24.58
N GLU A 301 -3.34 0.98 24.46
CA GLU A 301 -1.90 0.89 24.09
C GLU A 301 -1.64 1.31 22.63
N SER A 302 -2.69 1.31 21.78
CA SER A 302 -2.61 1.56 20.33
C SER A 302 -3.73 2.48 19.88
N ASP A 303 -3.42 3.42 18.99
CA ASP A 303 -4.43 4.29 18.38
C ASP A 303 -5.49 3.48 17.62
N ILE A 304 -5.08 2.41 16.92
CA ILE A 304 -6.01 1.56 16.16
C ILE A 304 -7.04 0.92 17.12
N LEU A 305 -6.60 0.45 18.30
CA LEU A 305 -7.49 -0.09 19.33
C LEU A 305 -8.47 0.99 19.83
N LYS A 306 -7.97 2.20 20.10
CA LYS A 306 -8.79 3.34 20.54
C LYS A 306 -9.87 3.68 19.50
N TYR A 307 -9.49 3.79 18.24
CA TYR A 307 -10.42 4.12 17.15
C TYR A 307 -11.45 3.00 16.91
N LEU A 308 -11.06 1.73 17.04
CA LEU A 308 -12.01 0.61 17.00
C LEU A 308 -13.02 0.67 18.14
N ALA A 309 -12.58 1.01 19.35
CA ALA A 309 -13.46 1.14 20.51
C ALA A 309 -14.44 2.31 20.34
N VAL A 310 -13.98 3.44 19.82
CA VAL A 310 -14.84 4.59 19.49
C VAL A 310 -15.85 4.24 18.39
N LEU A 311 -15.42 3.50 17.36
CA LEU A 311 -16.31 3.03 16.30
C LEU A 311 -17.41 2.11 16.86
N ASP A 312 -17.05 1.16 17.73
CA ASP A 312 -18.04 0.28 18.36
C ASP A 312 -18.98 1.05 19.30
N LEU A 313 -18.47 1.99 20.10
CA LEU A 313 -19.28 2.85 20.97
C LEU A 313 -20.34 3.63 20.17
N ARG A 314 -19.95 4.18 19.02
CA ARG A 314 -20.88 4.88 18.13
C ARG A 314 -21.96 3.94 17.59
N LEU A 315 -21.58 2.77 17.09
CA LEU A 315 -22.54 1.85 16.49
C LEU A 315 -23.48 1.28 17.56
N LEU A 316 -22.95 1.00 18.76
CA LEU A 316 -23.75 0.65 19.93
C LEU A 316 -24.76 1.75 20.25
N SER A 317 -24.33 3.02 20.31
CA SER A 317 -25.22 4.11 20.71
C SER A 317 -26.34 4.33 19.70
N GLN A 318 -26.09 4.07 18.42
CA GLN A 318 -27.06 4.26 17.34
C GLN A 318 -27.98 3.05 17.12
N GLN A 319 -27.47 1.82 17.22
CA GLN A 319 -28.13 0.65 16.62
C GLN A 319 -28.43 -0.50 17.60
N ASP A 320 -27.81 -0.53 18.79
CA ASP A 320 -27.86 -1.72 19.66
C ASP A 320 -28.47 -1.41 21.03
N GLU A 321 -29.77 -1.65 21.17
CA GLU A 321 -30.51 -1.34 22.41
C GLU A 321 -30.07 -2.19 23.60
N GLU A 322 -29.87 -3.49 23.40
CA GLU A 322 -29.50 -4.42 24.46
C GLU A 322 -28.14 -4.07 25.05
N ARG A 323 -27.16 -3.77 24.19
CA ARG A 323 -25.84 -3.32 24.67
C ARG A 323 -25.88 -1.94 25.31
N ARG A 324 -26.78 -1.04 24.87
CA ARG A 324 -26.98 0.25 25.58
C ARG A 324 -27.47 0.04 27.00
N LYS A 325 -28.43 -0.87 27.21
CA LYS A 325 -28.94 -1.19 28.57
C LYS A 325 -27.81 -1.61 29.50
N GLN A 326 -26.86 -2.42 29.01
CA GLN A 326 -25.68 -2.83 29.79
C GLN A 326 -24.87 -1.63 30.28
N ILE A 327 -24.58 -0.63 29.43
CA ILE A 327 -23.82 0.57 29.83
C ILE A 327 -24.50 1.34 30.98
N PHE A 328 -25.84 1.40 30.97
CA PHE A 328 -26.62 2.08 32.01
C PHE A 328 -26.92 1.20 33.22
N THR A 329 -26.40 -0.03 33.25
CA THR A 329 -26.59 -0.94 34.37
C THR A 329 -25.80 -0.48 35.59
N ILE A 330 -26.38 -0.71 36.75
CA ILE A 330 -25.87 -0.28 38.03
C ILE A 330 -25.13 -1.45 38.71
N SER A 331 -24.00 -1.17 39.35
CA SER A 331 -23.25 -2.19 40.08
C SER A 331 -24.04 -2.74 41.27
N HIS A 332 -23.99 -4.05 41.48
CA HIS A 332 -24.57 -4.71 42.65
C HIS A 332 -23.42 -5.21 43.56
N PRO A 333 -23.44 -4.95 44.87
CA PRO A 333 -24.51 -4.31 45.68
C PRO A 333 -24.38 -2.77 45.85
N GLY A 334 -23.58 -2.08 45.03
CA GLY A 334 -23.17 -0.69 45.29
C GLY A 334 -24.02 0.45 44.69
N GLY A 335 -24.95 0.18 43.78
CA GLY A 335 -25.79 1.25 43.23
C GLY A 335 -25.06 2.23 42.29
N HIS A 336 -23.83 1.92 41.83
CA HIS A 336 -23.02 2.87 41.06
C HIS A 336 -22.96 2.57 39.54
N PRO A 337 -23.15 3.57 38.67
CA PRO A 337 -23.12 3.41 37.21
C PRO A 337 -21.68 3.49 36.67
N HIS A 338 -20.81 2.56 37.07
CA HIS A 338 -19.38 2.61 36.74
C HIS A 338 -19.10 2.58 35.23
N GLN A 339 -19.89 1.83 34.47
CA GLN A 339 -19.70 1.70 33.02
C GLN A 339 -20.07 2.99 32.29
N TRP A 340 -21.25 3.54 32.58
CA TRP A 340 -21.67 4.85 32.07
C TRP A 340 -20.66 5.94 32.43
N LYS A 341 -20.22 6.00 33.69
CA LYS A 341 -19.24 7.00 34.14
C LYS A 341 -17.94 6.90 33.34
N ALA A 342 -17.39 5.70 33.16
CA ALA A 342 -16.16 5.51 32.37
C ALA A 342 -16.31 5.96 30.91
N VAL A 343 -17.44 5.65 30.26
CA VAL A 343 -17.72 6.08 28.88
C VAL A 343 -17.90 7.60 28.80
N ALA A 344 -18.67 8.18 29.71
CA ALA A 344 -18.93 9.61 29.77
C ALA A 344 -17.63 10.42 30.01
N ASP A 345 -16.82 10.00 30.97
CA ASP A 345 -15.54 10.64 31.29
C ASP A 345 -14.59 10.60 30.08
N PHE A 346 -14.53 9.48 29.36
CA PHE A 346 -13.77 9.38 28.11
C PHE A 346 -14.26 10.34 27.03
N CYS A 347 -15.58 10.39 26.79
CA CYS A 347 -16.16 11.26 25.77
C CYS A 347 -15.92 12.75 26.09
N ILE A 348 -16.16 13.15 27.34
CA ILE A 348 -15.98 14.54 27.79
C ILE A 348 -14.50 14.94 27.72
N SER A 349 -13.58 14.08 28.16
CA SER A 349 -12.14 14.37 28.08
C SER A 349 -11.66 14.48 26.63
N SER A 350 -12.12 13.60 25.74
CA SER A 350 -11.79 13.66 24.31
C SER A 350 -12.31 14.94 23.65
N LEU A 351 -13.53 15.37 23.99
CA LEU A 351 -14.12 16.63 23.53
C LEU A 351 -13.32 17.85 24.01
N LYS A 352 -12.95 17.87 25.29
CA LYS A 352 -12.11 18.93 25.86
C LYS A 352 -10.75 19.03 25.16
N GLN A 353 -10.10 17.88 24.91
CA GLN A 353 -8.84 17.84 24.17
C GLN A 353 -8.99 18.36 22.73
N PHE A 354 -10.07 17.99 22.05
CA PHE A 354 -10.35 18.48 20.70
C PHE A 354 -10.57 20.00 20.67
N VAL A 355 -11.37 20.54 21.59
CA VAL A 355 -11.59 21.99 21.72
C VAL A 355 -10.29 22.73 22.00
N ALA A 356 -9.44 22.21 22.90
CA ALA A 356 -8.14 22.81 23.21
C ALA A 356 -7.22 22.85 21.97
N LYS A 357 -7.12 21.74 21.22
CA LYS A 357 -6.36 21.70 19.95
C LYS A 357 -6.92 22.69 18.92
N LEU A 358 -8.25 22.79 18.79
CA LEU A 358 -8.86 23.77 17.88
C LEU A 358 -8.53 25.21 18.25
N GLN A 359 -8.57 25.54 19.55
CA GLN A 359 -8.20 26.86 20.03
C GLN A 359 -6.73 27.18 19.70
N GLU A 360 -5.82 26.25 19.94
CA GLU A 360 -4.40 26.38 19.58
C GLU A 360 -4.22 26.67 18.08
N TYR A 361 -4.85 25.88 17.20
CA TYR A 361 -4.77 26.12 15.75
C TYR A 361 -5.40 27.44 15.31
N SER A 362 -6.47 27.87 15.98
CA SER A 362 -7.13 29.15 15.66
C SER A 362 -6.22 30.36 15.96
N VAL A 363 -5.45 30.30 17.05
CA VAL A 363 -4.47 31.35 17.41
C VAL A 363 -3.32 31.39 16.41
N VAL A 364 -2.78 30.23 16.03
CA VAL A 364 -1.72 30.14 15.01
C VAL A 364 -2.20 30.67 13.66
N ALA A 365 -3.42 30.33 13.26
CA ALA A 365 -4.01 30.82 12.01
C ALA A 365 -4.27 32.33 12.02
N ALA A 366 -4.61 32.91 13.18
CA ALA A 366 -4.76 34.36 13.34
C ALA A 366 -3.40 35.08 13.25
N ALA A 367 -2.37 34.56 13.92
CA ALA A 367 -1.01 35.10 13.84
C ALA A 367 -0.39 35.02 12.43
N ALA A 368 -0.73 34.00 11.65
CA ALA A 368 -0.30 33.87 10.25
C ALA A 368 -1.00 34.83 9.27
N LYS A 369 -2.13 35.43 9.67
CA LYS A 369 -2.87 36.42 8.87
C LYS A 369 -2.45 37.86 9.12
N GLU A 370 -1.66 38.13 10.16
CA GLU A 370 -1.09 39.47 10.33
C GLU A 370 -0.03 39.69 9.23
N PRO A 371 -0.22 40.67 8.32
CA PRO A 371 0.80 41.00 7.35
C PRO A 371 2.04 41.46 8.13
N LYS A 372 3.24 41.03 7.69
CA LYS A 372 4.51 41.63 8.11
C LYS A 372 4.52 43.10 7.67
N MET A 373 3.81 43.96 8.39
CA MET A 373 3.94 45.40 8.28
C MET A 373 5.13 45.84 9.12
N ASN A 374 6.00 46.61 8.45
CA ASN A 374 7.06 47.46 8.98
C ASN A 374 8.36 46.80 9.40
N TYR A 375 9.30 46.77 8.45
CA TYR A 375 10.62 47.34 8.69
C TYR A 375 10.97 48.33 7.55
N ASN A 376 10.45 49.55 7.67
CA ASN A 376 11.12 50.75 7.16
C ASN A 376 11.31 51.67 8.37
N LYS A 377 12.53 51.70 8.89
CA LYS A 377 13.13 52.88 9.52
C LYS A 377 14.61 52.88 9.18
#